data_AF-A0A4Y2HF69-F1
#
_entry.id   AF-A0A4Y2HF69-F1
#
_cell.length_a   1.000
_cell.length_b   1.000
_cell.length_c   1.000
_cell.angle_alpha   90.00
_cell.angle_beta   90.00
_cell.angle_gamma   90.00
#
_symmetry.space_group_name_H-M   'P 1'
#
loop_
_entity.id
_entity.type
_entity.pdbx_description
1 polymer ?
#
loop_
_entity_poly.entity_id
_entity_poly.type
_entity_poly.pdbx_seq_one_letter_code
_entity_poly.pdbx_strand_id
1 'polypeptide(L)'
;MIGTKDLNNGQYVQFDIYYGLEKQLTLLEDLSTIKLAFNIDGLPLFKSSSQQAWPILCLVNNIRNSNPFVIGIFSGRSKPDNVSQYLFDFIQDVKELLQNPVIGGKLLKFLLMHLFVMLLLALI
;
A
#
# COMPACT_ATOMS: atom_id res chain seq x y z
N MET A 1 14.45 -10.56 -4.82
CA MET A 1 13.89 -11.51 -3.83
C MET A 1 13.04 -10.67 -2.89
N ILE A 2 11.76 -11.00 -2.72
CA ILE A 2 10.89 -10.27 -1.79
C ILE A 2 11.30 -10.68 -0.37
N GLY A 3 11.81 -9.73 0.42
CA GLY A 3 12.27 -9.98 1.78
C GLY A 3 11.13 -9.89 2.78
N THR A 4 11.08 -10.82 3.73
CA THR A 4 10.22 -10.75 4.92
C THR A 4 10.95 -10.00 6.05
N LYS A 5 10.24 -9.12 6.74
CA LYS A 5 10.67 -8.44 7.95
C LYS A 5 9.87 -9.00 9.13
N ASP A 6 10.56 -9.45 10.17
CA ASP A 6 9.88 -9.81 11.42
C ASP A 6 9.53 -8.53 12.19
N LEU A 7 8.25 -8.41 12.56
CA LEU A 7 7.75 -7.40 13.50
C LEU A 7 7.38 -8.10 14.81
N ASN A 8 7.20 -7.33 15.89
CA ASN A 8 7.00 -7.87 17.25
C ASN A 8 5.96 -9.00 17.34
N ASN A 9 4.84 -8.88 16.61
CA ASN A 9 3.72 -9.81 16.70
C ASN A 9 3.32 -10.46 15.35
N GLY A 10 4.22 -10.45 14.37
CA GLY A 10 3.96 -11.05 13.07
C GLY A 10 5.03 -10.76 12.03
N GLN A 11 4.72 -11.06 10.77
CA GLN A 11 5.66 -10.91 9.67
C GLN A 11 5.13 -9.90 8.67
N TYR A 12 6.03 -9.09 8.14
CA TYR A 12 5.73 -8.04 7.17
C TYR A 12 6.47 -8.28 5.86
N VAL A 13 5.82 -7.97 4.76
CA VAL A 13 6.41 -7.96 3.44
C VAL A 13 6.07 -6.63 2.77
N GLN A 14 7.09 -5.91 2.32
CA GLN A 14 6.96 -4.73 1.47
C GLN A 14 7.03 -5.16 -0.01
N PHE A 15 6.14 -4.61 -0.82
CA PHE A 15 6.14 -4.66 -2.26
C PHE A 15 6.42 -3.27 -2.82
N ASP A 16 7.18 -3.20 -3.90
CA ASP A 16 7.55 -1.94 -4.52
C ASP A 16 6.32 -1.25 -5.16
N ILE A 17 6.00 -0.04 -4.70
CA ILE A 17 4.91 0.76 -5.25
C ILE A 17 5.13 1.11 -6.72
N TYR A 18 6.39 1.31 -7.14
CA TYR A 18 6.73 1.65 -8.53
C TYR A 18 6.32 0.51 -9.46
N TYR A 19 6.62 -0.74 -9.09
CA TYR A 19 6.23 -1.92 -9.85
C TYR A 19 4.71 -2.01 -10.04
N GLY A 20 3.94 -1.73 -8.98
CA GLY A 20 2.47 -1.71 -9.05
C GLY A 20 1.95 -0.62 -9.99
N LEU A 21 2.51 0.59 -9.89
CA LEU A 21 2.16 1.72 -10.74
C LEU A 21 2.53 1.48 -12.20
N GLU A 22 3.72 0.99 -12.52
CA GLU A 22 4.16 0.68 -13.88
C GLU A 22 3.18 -0.29 -14.57
N LYS A 23 2.73 -1.33 -13.87
CA LYS A 23 1.75 -2.27 -14.40
C LYS A 23 0.37 -1.66 -14.64
N GLN A 24 -0.05 -0.70 -13.82
CA GLN A 24 -1.35 -0.04 -13.99
C GLN A 24 -1.29 1.05 -15.07
N LEU A 25 -0.13 1.70 -15.23
CA LEU A 25 0.06 2.87 -16.10
C LEU A 25 0.55 2.51 -17.51
N THR A 26 1.11 1.32 -17.72
CA THR A 26 1.44 0.80 -19.07
C THR A 26 0.23 0.74 -20.00
N LEU A 27 -0.99 0.79 -19.46
CA LEU A 27 -2.24 0.76 -20.22
C LEU A 27 -2.75 2.15 -20.66
N LEU A 28 -2.07 3.25 -20.32
CA LEU A 28 -2.61 4.60 -20.51
C LEU A 28 -1.56 5.61 -21.00
N GLU A 29 -1.81 6.20 -22.17
CA GLU A 29 -0.86 7.12 -22.80
C GLU A 29 -0.98 8.57 -22.29
N ASP A 30 -2.17 9.00 -21.81
CA ASP A 30 -2.53 10.42 -21.68
C ASP A 30 -2.65 10.98 -20.25
N LEU A 31 -2.33 10.20 -19.21
CA LEU A 31 -2.44 10.70 -17.83
C LEU A 31 -1.17 11.41 -17.36
N SER A 32 -1.27 12.73 -17.17
CA SER A 32 -0.23 13.53 -16.50
C SER A 32 -0.40 13.60 -14.98
N THR A 33 -1.61 13.33 -14.47
CA THR A 33 -1.93 13.35 -13.04
C THR A 33 -2.47 12.00 -12.61
N ILE A 34 -1.90 11.42 -11.56
CA ILE A 34 -2.28 10.14 -10.98
C ILE A 34 -2.89 10.38 -9.60
N LYS A 35 -4.14 9.91 -9.42
CA LYS A 35 -4.86 10.03 -8.16
C LYS A 35 -4.73 8.72 -7.38
N LEU A 36 -3.97 8.73 -6.29
CA LEU A 36 -3.77 7.53 -5.46
C LEU A 36 -4.74 7.53 -4.29
N ALA A 37 -5.34 6.37 -4.04
CA ALA A 37 -6.10 6.09 -2.83
C ALA A 37 -5.49 4.87 -2.14
N PHE A 38 -5.36 4.92 -0.82
CA PHE A 38 -4.80 3.83 -0.03
C PHE A 38 -5.83 3.28 0.93
N ASN A 39 -5.80 1.97 1.15
CA ASN A 39 -6.66 1.27 2.10
C ASN A 39 -5.84 0.30 2.95
N ILE A 40 -6.12 0.27 4.25
CA ILE A 40 -5.50 -0.66 5.19
C ILE A 40 -6.62 -1.25 6.03
N ASP A 41 -6.87 -2.54 5.89
CA ASP A 41 -7.94 -3.23 6.61
C ASP A 41 -7.53 -4.64 7.04
N GLY A 42 -8.11 -5.11 8.14
CA GLY A 42 -7.83 -6.42 8.71
C GLY A 42 -8.72 -7.50 8.10
N LEU A 43 -8.11 -8.56 7.57
CA LEU A 43 -8.80 -9.68 6.96
C LEU A 43 -8.46 -10.97 7.71
N PRO A 44 -9.45 -11.70 8.28
CA PRO A 44 -9.19 -13.01 8.86
C PRO A 44 -8.74 -13.98 7.75
N LEU A 45 -7.61 -14.64 7.93
CA LEU A 45 -7.08 -15.59 6.94
C LEU A 45 -7.74 -16.97 7.04
N PHE A 46 -8.11 -17.38 8.25
CA PHE A 46 -8.71 -18.68 8.51
C PHE A 46 -9.90 -18.55 9.45
N LYS A 47 -10.90 -19.41 9.28
CA LYS A 47 -12.08 -19.44 10.16
C LYS A 47 -11.78 -20.02 11.56
N SER A 48 -10.74 -20.84 11.67
CA SER A 48 -10.38 -21.60 12.88
C SER A 48 -9.13 -21.06 13.61
N SER A 49 -8.58 -19.93 13.17
CA SER A 49 -7.39 -19.30 13.77
C SER A 49 -7.62 -17.81 13.91
N SER A 50 -6.97 -17.19 14.88
CA SER A 50 -6.93 -15.73 15.01
C SER A 50 -5.96 -15.07 14.01
N GLN A 51 -5.35 -15.82 13.10
CA GLN A 51 -4.47 -15.27 12.08
C GLN A 51 -5.22 -14.30 11.16
N GLN A 52 -4.66 -13.11 11.01
CA GLN A 52 -5.17 -12.00 10.22
C GLN A 52 -4.09 -11.48 9.29
N ALA A 53 -4.49 -11.00 8.12
CA ALA A 53 -3.68 -10.19 7.24
C ALA A 53 -4.11 -8.73 7.31
N TRP A 54 -3.13 -7.84 7.25
CA TRP A 54 -3.31 -6.39 7.20
C TRP A 54 -2.57 -5.86 5.97
N PRO A 55 -3.18 -5.97 4.77
CA PRO A 55 -2.62 -5.42 3.55
C PRO A 55 -2.69 -3.89 3.52
N ILE A 56 -1.66 -3.28 2.96
CA ILE A 56 -1.64 -1.90 2.48
C ILE A 56 -1.95 -1.97 0.99
N LEU A 57 -3.14 -1.52 0.61
CA LEU A 57 -3.63 -1.51 -0.76
C LEU A 57 -3.52 -0.11 -1.35
N CYS A 58 -3.22 -0.03 -2.64
CA CYS A 58 -3.25 1.19 -3.44
C CYS A 58 -4.13 1.03 -4.66
N LEU A 59 -4.94 2.05 -4.92
CA LEU A 59 -5.81 2.17 -6.08
C LEU A 59 -5.47 3.44 -6.85
N VAL A 60 -5.38 3.34 -8.18
CA VAL A 60 -5.31 4.53 -9.04
C VAL A 60 -6.73 4.97 -9.38
N ASN A 61 -7.24 5.93 -8.62
CA ASN A 61 -8.66 6.29 -8.56
C ASN A 61 -9.17 7.06 -9.79
N ASN A 62 -8.29 7.53 -10.67
CA ASN A 62 -8.68 8.20 -11.93
C ASN A 62 -8.52 7.32 -13.17
N ILE A 63 -8.35 6.01 -12.98
CA ILE A 63 -8.33 5.03 -14.06
C ILE A 63 -9.61 4.20 -13.97
N ARG A 64 -10.37 4.17 -15.07
CA ARG A 64 -11.56 3.32 -15.16
C ARG A 64 -11.13 1.85 -15.09
N ASN A 65 -11.82 1.07 -14.25
CA ASN A 65 -11.53 -0.35 -14.02
C ASN A 65 -10.14 -0.62 -13.42
N SER A 66 -9.51 0.36 -12.75
CA SER A 66 -8.31 0.08 -11.96
C SER A 66 -8.66 -0.84 -10.79
N ASN A 67 -7.83 -1.85 -10.59
CA ASN A 67 -7.94 -2.75 -9.45
C ASN A 67 -6.91 -2.35 -8.39
N PRO A 68 -7.27 -2.38 -7.09
CA PRO A 68 -6.29 -2.19 -6.03
C PRO A 68 -5.15 -3.20 -6.14
N PHE A 69 -3.93 -2.77 -5.84
CA PHE A 69 -2.75 -3.62 -5.75
C PHE A 69 -2.12 -3.48 -4.37
N VAL A 70 -1.38 -4.52 -3.98
CA VAL A 70 -0.73 -4.60 -2.67
C VAL A 70 0.61 -3.86 -2.70
N ILE A 71 0.86 -3.01 -1.71
CA ILE A 71 2.17 -2.38 -1.42
C ILE A 71 2.83 -3.01 -0.19
N GLY A 72 2.04 -3.54 0.74
CA GLY A 72 2.58 -4.20 1.92
C GLY A 72 1.58 -5.17 2.49
N ILE A 73 2.04 -6.23 3.16
CA ILE A 73 1.16 -7.14 3.90
C ILE A 73 1.83 -7.48 5.22
N PHE A 74 1.13 -7.23 6.31
CA PHE A 74 1.43 -7.83 7.59
C PHE A 74 0.57 -9.07 7.82
N SER A 75 1.13 -10.10 8.43
CA SER A 75 0.41 -11.29 8.89
C SER A 75 0.75 -11.57 10.35
N GLY A 76 -0.27 -11.55 11.21
CA GLY A 76 -0.13 -11.80 12.65
C GLY A 76 -1.42 -12.34 13.26
N ARG A 77 -1.40 -12.67 14.55
CA ARG A 77 -2.61 -13.14 15.28
C ARG A 77 -3.54 -12.00 15.71
N SER A 78 -3.16 -10.77 15.43
CA SER A 78 -3.87 -9.52 15.73
C SER A 78 -3.42 -8.45 14.73
N LYS A 79 -3.92 -7.21 14.89
CA LYS A 79 -3.35 -6.05 14.19
C LYS A 79 -1.87 -5.84 14.55
N PRO A 80 -1.07 -5.16 13.70
CA PRO A 80 0.30 -4.80 14.04
C PRO A 80 0.34 -3.99 15.35
N ASP A 81 1.16 -4.39 16.31
CA ASP A 81 1.24 -3.70 17.60
C ASP A 81 2.00 -2.36 17.49
N ASN A 82 2.96 -2.30 16.57
CA ASN A 82 3.73 -1.10 16.28
C ASN A 82 3.37 -0.58 14.88
N VAL A 83 2.40 0.33 14.84
CA VAL A 83 1.94 0.96 13.58
C VAL A 83 3.06 1.72 12.89
N SER A 84 3.97 2.35 13.64
CA SER A 84 5.10 3.09 13.06
C SER A 84 6.06 2.18 12.31
N GLN A 85 6.39 1.00 12.84
CA GLN A 85 7.22 0.02 12.14
C GLN A 85 6.50 -0.58 10.94
N TYR A 86 5.22 -0.90 11.09
CA TYR A 86 4.40 -1.45 10.00
C TYR A 86 4.28 -0.50 8.80
N LEU A 87 4.09 0.81 9.04
CA LEU A 87 3.93 1.81 7.98
C LEU A 87 5.25 2.40 7.48
N PHE A 88 6.38 2.08 8.10
CA PHE A 88 7.65 2.77 7.84
C PHE A 88 8.04 2.72 6.36
N ASP A 89 8.13 1.51 5.79
CA ASP A 89 8.56 1.33 4.40
C ASP A 89 7.58 1.95 3.42
N PHE A 90 6.27 1.74 3.63
CA PHE A 90 5.21 2.37 2.84
C PHE A 90 5.33 3.89 2.81
N ILE A 91 5.59 4.53 3.96
CA ILE A 91 5.76 5.98 4.03
C ILE A 91 7.02 6.42 3.28
N GLN A 92 8.12 5.66 3.32
CA GLN A 92 9.32 5.99 2.56
C GLN A 92 9.05 5.90 1.05
N ASP A 93 8.40 4.83 0.60
CA ASP A 93 8.06 4.64 -0.81
C ASP A 93 7.16 5.77 -1.33
N VAL A 94 6.15 6.18 -0.56
CA VAL A 94 5.29 7.32 -0.94
C VAL A 94 6.05 8.64 -0.95
N LYS A 95 6.96 8.87 0.01
CA LYS A 95 7.80 10.09 0.01
C LYS A 95 8.70 10.13 -1.22
N GLU A 96 9.35 9.03 -1.53
CA GLU A 96 10.21 8.89 -2.71
C GLU A 96 9.41 9.14 -3.98
N LEU A 97 8.21 8.56 -4.09
CA LEU A 97 7.30 8.78 -5.21
C LEU A 97 6.90 10.25 -5.40
N LEU A 98 6.70 10.98 -4.30
CA LEU A 98 6.36 12.40 -4.34
C LEU A 98 7.57 13.30 -4.68
N GLN A 99 8.78 12.88 -4.30
CA GLN A 99 10.02 13.61 -4.58
C GLN A 99 10.54 13.35 -6.00
N ASN A 100 10.41 12.10 -6.46
CA ASN A 100 10.87 11.62 -7.75
C ASN A 100 9.69 10.99 -8.53
N PRO A 101 8.77 11.81 -9.05
CA PRO A 101 7.51 11.33 -9.59
C PRO A 101 7.64 10.88 -11.06
N VAL A 102 8.61 10.00 -11.33
CA VAL A 102 8.89 9.45 -12.66
C VAL A 102 8.53 7.98 -12.69
N ILE A 103 7.61 7.60 -13.59
CA ILE A 103 7.21 6.20 -13.82
C ILE A 103 7.36 5.89 -15.31
N GLY A 104 8.05 4.81 -15.67
CA GLY A 104 8.26 4.44 -17.07
C GLY A 104 8.87 5.57 -17.93
N GLY A 105 9.70 6.44 -17.34
CA GLY A 105 10.30 7.60 -18.01
C GLY A 105 9.39 8.82 -18.16
N LYS A 106 8.13 8.78 -17.71
CA LYS A 106 7.20 9.92 -17.73
C LYS A 106 7.18 10.63 -16.38
N LEU A 107 7.33 11.96 -16.40
CA LEU A 107 7.10 12.81 -15.23
C LEU A 107 5.60 12.94 -14.98
N LEU A 108 5.15 12.56 -13.79
CA LEU A 108 3.75 12.54 -13.39
C LEU A 108 3.51 13.47 -12.19
N LYS A 109 2.26 13.88 -12.00
CA LYS A 109 1.81 14.55 -10.79
C LYS A 109 0.99 13.59 -9.95
N PHE A 110 1.40 13.33 -8.72
CA PHE A 110 0.63 12.49 -7.80
C PHE A 110 -0.28 13.34 -6.90
N LEU A 111 -1.53 12.93 -6.78
CA LEU A 111 -2.51 13.48 -5.85
C LEU A 111 -2.99 12.37 -4.93
N LEU A 112 -2.80 12.55 -3.62
CA LEU A 112 -3.32 11.62 -2.62
C LEU A 112 -4.78 12.00 -2.33
N MET A 113 -5.71 11.18 -2.81
CA MET A 113 -7.15 11.46 -2.76
C MET A 113 -7.77 11.10 -1.42
N HIS A 114 -7.46 9.90 -0.94
CA HIS A 114 -7.96 9.37 0.32
C HIS A 114 -6.94 8.38 0.87
N LEU A 115 -6.58 8.57 2.13
CA LEU A 115 -6.08 7.49 2.96
C LEU A 115 -7.30 6.98 3.72
N PHE A 116 -7.98 5.95 3.22
CA PHE A 116 -8.93 5.21 4.05
C PHE A 116 -8.10 4.38 5.03
N VAL A 117 -7.48 5.02 6.02
CA VAL A 117 -7.29 4.36 7.30
C VAL A 117 -8.69 4.28 7.86
N MET A 118 -9.33 3.11 7.83
CA MET A 118 -10.67 3.01 8.41
C MET A 118 -10.67 3.41 9.88
N LEU A 119 -9.51 3.39 10.55
CA LEU A 119 -9.40 3.68 11.98
C LEU A 119 -7.92 3.88 12.38
N LEU A 120 -7.30 5.01 12.05
CA LEU A 120 -6.20 5.46 12.91
C LEU A 120 -6.89 5.90 14.20
N LEU A 121 -6.52 5.34 15.36
CA LEU A 121 -6.77 5.94 16.69
C LEU A 121 -8.14 5.78 17.39
N ALA A 122 -9.20 5.17 16.87
CA ALA A 122 -10.42 5.04 17.71
C ALA A 122 -10.30 4.03 18.89
N LEU A 123 -9.13 3.40 19.09
CA LEU A 123 -8.78 2.63 20.30
C LEU A 123 -7.31 2.86 20.72
N ILE A 124 -6.75 4.05 20.48
CA ILE A 124 -5.69 4.59 21.34
C ILE A 124 -6.28 5.77 22.10
#